data_AF-A0A2N2AW11-F1
#
_entry.id   AF-A0A2N2AW11-F1
#
_cell.length_a   1.000
_cell.length_b   1.000
_cell.length_c   1.000
_cell.angle_alpha   90.00
_cell.angle_beta   90.00
_cell.angle_gamma   90.00
#
_symmetry.space_group_name_H-M   'P 1'
#
loop_
_entity.id
_entity.type
_entity.pdbx_description
1 polymer ?
#
loop_
_entity_poly.entity_id
_entity_poly.type
_entity_poly.pdbx_seq_one_letter_code
_entity_poly.pdbx_strand_id
1 'polypeptide(L)'
;MEIQMWREILIPYQQAVSELEIKFSSIVNENIKLGKHSPIELVTGRVKKIASILEKMNKKNIPLSRIEEEIEDIAGIRIICQFVEDIDIVVDLIRSRSDLEIKYEKDYITNSKESGYKSYHMIIYYEVHTALGKKKIQAEIQIRTLAMNFWATIEHSLKYKYKRNIPINIKERLIQAAEAAHKLDQEMSKIRSEILDAQDTFQYKSSIIADILNNIQNISKVSSNSNEIHLIQEEFYKLWEEGNLENLVVFSKKLDIIAEKHKVQCLNY
;
A
#
# COMPACT_ATOMS: atom_id res chain seq x y z
N MET A 1 -2.39 -6.31 -38.18
CA MET A 1 -2.38 -6.79 -36.78
C MET A 1 -3.66 -6.32 -36.14
N GLU A 2 -4.54 -7.23 -35.75
CA GLU A 2 -5.90 -6.88 -35.35
C GLU A 2 -5.97 -6.42 -33.89
N ILE A 3 -6.84 -5.46 -33.61
CA ILE A 3 -7.12 -4.94 -32.25
C ILE A 3 -7.51 -6.07 -31.29
N GLN A 4 -8.10 -7.14 -31.82
CA GLN A 4 -8.56 -8.31 -31.08
C GLN A 4 -7.40 -9.08 -30.41
N MET A 5 -6.26 -9.23 -31.10
CA MET A 5 -5.10 -9.96 -30.57
C MET A 5 -4.49 -9.29 -29.33
N TRP A 6 -4.43 -7.95 -29.29
CA TRP A 6 -3.88 -7.24 -28.13
C TRP A 6 -4.74 -7.36 -26.89
N ARG A 7 -6.07 -7.44 -27.06
CA ARG A 7 -6.96 -7.65 -25.93
C ARG A 7 -6.70 -9.02 -25.31
N GLU A 8 -6.62 -10.07 -26.14
CA GLU A 8 -6.34 -11.44 -25.70
C GLU A 8 -5.00 -11.55 -24.96
N ILE A 9 -3.95 -10.93 -25.48
CA ILE A 9 -2.62 -10.92 -24.83
C ILE A 9 -2.68 -10.23 -23.47
N LEU A 10 -3.44 -9.14 -23.32
CA LEU A 10 -3.43 -8.31 -22.11
C LEU A 10 -4.41 -8.75 -21.02
N ILE A 11 -5.44 -9.55 -21.33
CA ILE A 11 -6.41 -10.05 -20.34
C ILE A 11 -5.73 -10.71 -19.13
N PRO A 12 -4.78 -11.67 -19.29
CA PRO A 12 -4.08 -12.28 -18.16
C PRO A 12 -3.34 -11.26 -17.28
N TYR A 13 -2.75 -10.21 -17.89
CA TYR A 13 -2.03 -9.17 -17.16
C TYR A 13 -2.97 -8.24 -16.39
N GLN A 14 -4.15 -7.94 -16.93
CA GLN A 14 -5.17 -7.16 -16.22
C GLN A 14 -5.63 -7.89 -14.96
N GLN A 15 -5.93 -9.18 -15.09
CA GLN A 15 -6.29 -10.03 -13.96
C GLN A 15 -5.15 -10.10 -12.93
N ALA A 16 -3.92 -10.36 -13.36
CA ALA A 16 -2.77 -10.42 -12.47
C ALA A 16 -2.57 -9.12 -11.67
N VAL A 17 -2.74 -7.97 -12.33
CA VAL A 17 -2.63 -6.66 -11.68
C VAL A 17 -3.68 -6.50 -10.59
N SER A 18 -4.95 -6.80 -10.87
CA SER A 18 -6.02 -6.71 -9.88
C SER A 18 -5.83 -7.67 -8.70
N GLU A 19 -5.41 -8.91 -8.96
CA GLU A 19 -5.16 -9.90 -7.90
C GLU A 19 -4.01 -9.47 -6.99
N LEU A 20 -2.87 -9.06 -7.56
CA LEU A 20 -1.71 -8.61 -6.80
C LEU A 20 -2.00 -7.32 -6.02
N GLU A 21 -2.71 -6.37 -6.63
CA GLU A 21 -3.10 -5.11 -5.98
C GLU A 21 -3.97 -5.37 -4.75
N ILE A 22 -4.97 -6.27 -4.85
CA ILE A 22 -5.81 -6.66 -3.72
C ILE A 22 -4.97 -7.38 -2.64
N LYS A 23 -4.11 -8.33 -3.03
CA LYS A 23 -3.28 -9.12 -2.10
C LYS A 23 -2.30 -8.28 -1.30
N PHE A 24 -1.69 -7.24 -1.90
CA PHE A 24 -0.81 -6.34 -1.16
C PHE A 24 -1.60 -5.30 -0.38
N SER A 25 -2.73 -4.80 -0.91
CA SER A 25 -3.60 -3.86 -0.17
C SER A 25 -4.22 -4.51 1.07
N SER A 26 -4.47 -5.82 1.06
CA SER A 26 -4.97 -6.53 2.23
C SER A 26 -3.98 -6.53 3.39
N ILE A 27 -2.67 -6.51 3.12
CA ILE A 27 -1.63 -6.41 4.17
C ILE A 27 -1.75 -5.08 4.93
N VAL A 28 -2.04 -4.00 4.21
CA VAL A 28 -2.29 -2.67 4.82
C VAL A 28 -3.49 -2.75 5.75
N ASN A 29 -4.61 -3.26 5.24
CA ASN A 29 -5.85 -3.38 6.01
C ASN A 29 -5.70 -4.30 7.23
N GLU A 30 -4.92 -5.36 7.12
CA GLU A 30 -4.63 -6.27 8.23
C GLU A 30 -3.86 -5.57 9.35
N ASN A 31 -2.77 -4.87 9.02
CA ASN A 31 -1.98 -4.13 10.02
C ASN A 31 -2.81 -3.03 10.71
N ILE A 32 -3.62 -2.28 9.95
CA ILE A 32 -4.54 -1.28 10.49
C ILE A 32 -5.52 -1.91 11.49
N LYS A 33 -6.11 -3.07 11.15
CA LYS A 33 -7.03 -3.81 12.03
C LYS A 33 -6.35 -4.35 13.28
N LEU A 34 -5.07 -4.72 13.18
CA LEU A 34 -4.27 -5.17 14.32
C LEU A 34 -3.74 -4.01 15.17
N GLY A 35 -4.03 -2.75 14.79
CA GLY A 35 -3.54 -1.56 15.48
C GLY A 35 -2.01 -1.41 15.41
N LYS A 36 -1.40 -1.88 14.32
CA LYS A 36 0.05 -1.85 14.10
C LYS A 36 0.39 -0.98 12.90
N HIS A 37 1.58 -0.41 12.92
CA HIS A 37 2.20 0.19 11.73
C HIS A 37 2.22 -0.79 10.55
N SER A 38 1.83 -0.31 9.37
CA SER A 38 1.93 -1.04 8.12
C SER A 38 3.19 -0.59 7.37
N PRO A 39 4.09 -1.51 6.95
CA PRO A 39 5.22 -1.15 6.11
C PRO A 39 4.81 -0.71 4.69
N ILE A 40 3.53 -0.92 4.32
CA ILE A 40 2.93 -0.49 3.07
C ILE A 40 1.92 0.62 3.37
N GLU A 41 2.09 1.77 2.72
CA GLU A 41 1.18 2.92 2.76
C GLU A 41 0.12 2.82 1.65
N LEU A 42 0.57 2.54 0.42
CA LEU A 42 -0.31 2.51 -0.75
C LEU A 42 0.17 1.48 -1.78
N VAL A 43 -0.77 0.74 -2.35
CA VAL A 43 -0.53 -0.14 -3.49
C VAL A 43 -1.28 0.42 -4.69
N THR A 44 -0.62 0.46 -5.84
CA THR A 44 -1.26 0.79 -7.12
C THR A 44 -0.85 -0.19 -8.19
N GLY A 45 -1.81 -0.65 -8.99
CA GLY A 45 -1.58 -1.55 -10.12
C GLY A 45 -1.83 -0.88 -11.47
N ARG A 46 -1.10 -1.28 -12.51
CA ARG A 46 -1.49 -0.98 -13.90
C ARG A 46 -0.95 -1.97 -14.92
N VAL A 47 -1.68 -2.12 -16.01
CA VAL A 47 -1.17 -2.72 -17.25
C VAL A 47 -0.56 -1.64 -18.13
N LYS A 48 0.59 -1.94 -18.72
CA LYS A 48 1.29 -1.04 -19.64
C LYS A 48 0.43 -0.76 -20.87
N LYS A 49 0.36 0.51 -21.28
CA LYS A 49 -0.37 0.91 -22.50
C LYS A 49 0.29 0.29 -23.74
N ILE A 50 -0.53 -0.15 -24.71
CA ILE A 50 -0.08 -0.77 -25.96
C ILE A 50 0.98 0.09 -26.67
N ALA A 51 0.76 1.40 -26.77
CA ALA A 51 1.73 2.32 -27.38
C ALA A 51 3.11 2.24 -26.69
N SER A 52 3.15 2.18 -25.36
CA SER A 52 4.39 2.04 -24.59
C SER A 52 5.01 0.64 -24.69
N ILE A 53 4.21 -0.40 -24.94
CA ILE A 53 4.71 -1.75 -25.26
C ILE A 53 5.41 -1.73 -26.61
N LEU A 54 4.75 -1.20 -27.65
CA LEU A 54 5.31 -1.07 -29.01
C LEU A 54 6.60 -0.23 -29.04
N GLU A 55 6.64 0.90 -28.31
CA GLU A 55 7.86 1.70 -28.18
C GLU A 55 9.01 0.91 -27.53
N LYS A 56 8.70 0.09 -26.52
CA LYS A 56 9.71 -0.73 -25.82
C LYS A 56 10.20 -1.88 -26.69
N MET A 57 9.30 -2.49 -27.47
CA MET A 57 9.63 -3.49 -28.48
C MET A 57 10.59 -2.93 -29.54
N ASN A 58 10.22 -1.80 -30.15
CA ASN A 58 11.04 -1.16 -31.17
C ASN A 58 12.41 -0.75 -30.63
N LYS A 59 12.47 -0.24 -29.40
CA LYS A 59 13.75 0.13 -28.75
C LYS A 59 14.67 -1.07 -28.55
N LYS A 60 14.10 -2.22 -28.16
CA LYS A 60 14.85 -3.43 -27.82
C LYS A 60 14.94 -4.44 -28.98
N ASN A 61 14.39 -4.12 -30.15
CA ASN A 61 14.25 -5.03 -31.30
C ASN A 61 13.57 -6.36 -30.93
N ILE A 62 12.50 -6.31 -30.12
CA ILE A 62 11.77 -7.50 -29.67
C ILE A 62 10.70 -7.86 -30.70
N PRO A 63 10.68 -9.08 -31.25
CA PRO A 63 9.62 -9.53 -32.14
C PRO A 63 8.30 -9.73 -31.38
N LEU A 64 7.17 -9.56 -32.07
CA LEU A 64 5.82 -9.76 -31.52
C LEU A 64 5.64 -11.10 -30.79
N SER A 65 6.23 -12.16 -31.32
CA SER A 65 6.15 -13.51 -30.74
C SER A 65 6.81 -13.66 -29.37
N ARG A 66 7.72 -12.75 -28.99
CA ARG A 66 8.48 -12.80 -27.73
C ARG A 66 8.11 -11.72 -26.73
N ILE A 67 6.99 -11.02 -26.95
CA ILE A 67 6.53 -9.95 -26.04
C ILE A 67 6.42 -10.44 -24.60
N GLU A 68 5.77 -11.58 -24.40
CA GLU A 68 5.47 -12.13 -23.07
C GLU A 68 6.74 -12.63 -22.35
N GLU A 69 7.80 -12.92 -23.10
CA GLU A 69 9.09 -13.41 -22.58
C GLU A 69 10.06 -12.26 -22.27
N GLU A 70 10.11 -11.24 -23.13
CA GLU A 70 11.15 -10.19 -23.08
C GLU A 70 10.67 -8.85 -22.50
N ILE A 71 9.35 -8.64 -22.34
CA ILE A 71 8.76 -7.44 -21.72
C ILE A 71 8.22 -7.78 -20.34
N GLU A 72 9.04 -7.50 -19.34
CA GLU A 72 8.80 -7.91 -17.96
C GLU A 72 7.84 -6.97 -17.19
N ASP A 73 7.60 -5.76 -17.71
CA ASP A 73 6.80 -4.70 -17.07
C ASP A 73 5.44 -4.48 -17.78
N ILE A 74 4.87 -5.52 -18.38
CA ILE A 74 3.51 -5.46 -18.93
C ILE A 74 2.50 -5.31 -17.78
N ALA A 75 2.60 -6.16 -16.76
CA ALA A 75 1.95 -5.95 -15.47
C ALA A 75 2.91 -5.21 -14.53
N GLY A 76 2.49 -4.06 -14.01
CA GLY A 76 3.27 -3.28 -13.06
C GLY A 76 2.50 -3.04 -11.77
N ILE A 77 3.08 -3.45 -10.65
CA ILE A 77 2.60 -3.12 -9.31
C ILE A 77 3.57 -2.12 -8.70
N ARG A 78 3.03 -1.15 -7.99
CA ARG A 78 3.80 -0.20 -7.20
C ARG A 78 3.34 -0.23 -5.76
N ILE A 79 4.29 -0.50 -4.88
CA ILE A 79 4.12 -0.47 -3.44
C ILE A 79 4.84 0.77 -2.92
N ILE A 80 4.11 1.61 -2.22
CA ILE A 80 4.61 2.82 -1.58
C ILE A 80 4.75 2.55 -0.09
N CYS A 81 5.93 2.82 0.44
CA CYS A 81 6.28 2.73 1.84
C CYS A 81 6.40 4.15 2.43
N GLN A 82 6.18 4.28 3.74
CA GLN A 82 6.41 5.55 4.44
C GLN A 82 7.91 5.82 4.59
N PHE A 83 8.67 4.80 5.01
CA PHE A 83 10.09 4.89 5.28
C PHE A 83 10.93 4.03 4.33
N VAL A 84 12.24 4.30 4.27
CA VAL A 84 13.19 3.50 3.47
C VAL A 84 13.36 2.11 4.09
N GLU A 85 13.39 2.03 5.41
CA GLU A 85 13.52 0.79 6.18
C GLU A 85 12.35 -0.18 5.94
N ASP A 86 11.16 0.35 5.67
CA ASP A 86 9.98 -0.46 5.38
C ASP A 86 10.09 -1.18 4.02
N ILE A 87 10.95 -0.70 3.12
CA ILE A 87 11.17 -1.34 1.81
C ILE A 87 11.74 -2.74 2.00
N ASP A 88 12.72 -2.91 2.88
CA ASP A 88 13.31 -4.23 3.16
C ASP A 88 12.28 -5.19 3.75
N ILE A 89 11.42 -4.69 4.65
CA ILE A 89 10.31 -5.46 5.22
C ILE A 89 9.36 -5.93 4.11
N VAL A 90 8.98 -5.05 3.18
CA VAL A 90 8.11 -5.40 2.04
C VAL A 90 8.79 -6.40 1.11
N VAL A 91 10.08 -6.25 0.83
CA VAL A 91 10.85 -7.19 0.02
C VAL A 91 10.82 -8.59 0.65
N ASP A 92 11.07 -8.69 1.95
CA ASP A 92 11.04 -9.96 2.67
C ASP A 92 9.64 -10.56 2.74
N LEU A 93 8.61 -9.72 2.92
CA LEU A 93 7.21 -10.14 2.81
C LEU A 93 6.94 -10.77 1.44
N ILE A 94 7.41 -10.16 0.34
CA ILE A 94 7.24 -10.72 -1.02
C ILE A 94 8.03 -12.02 -1.19
N ARG A 95 9.27 -12.10 -0.69
CA ARG A 95 10.11 -13.31 -0.74
C ARG A 95 9.49 -14.50 0.00
N SER A 96 8.76 -14.23 1.08
CA SER A 96 8.11 -15.27 1.88
C SER A 96 6.86 -15.88 1.23
N ARG A 97 6.36 -15.30 0.13
CA ARG A 97 5.12 -15.72 -0.51
C ARG A 97 5.30 -17.00 -1.32
N SER A 98 4.29 -17.87 -1.26
CA SER A 98 4.24 -19.12 -2.03
C SER A 98 3.43 -19.03 -3.33
N ASP A 99 2.72 -17.92 -3.55
CA ASP A 99 1.82 -17.71 -4.69
C ASP A 99 2.48 -16.98 -5.88
N LEU A 100 3.78 -16.70 -5.78
CA LEU A 100 4.60 -16.10 -6.83
C LEU A 100 6.02 -16.66 -6.78
N GLU A 101 6.77 -16.48 -7.86
CA GLU A 101 8.18 -16.88 -7.96
C GLU A 101 9.01 -15.66 -8.33
N ILE A 102 10.10 -15.40 -7.60
CA ILE A 102 11.00 -14.28 -7.92
C ILE A 102 11.94 -14.70 -9.04
N LYS A 103 11.89 -13.98 -10.17
CA LYS A 103 12.80 -14.18 -11.30
C LYS A 103 14.16 -13.56 -11.01
N TYR A 104 14.18 -12.30 -10.61
CA TYR A 104 15.37 -11.58 -10.11
C TYR A 104 14.97 -10.24 -9.48
N GLU A 105 15.92 -9.62 -8.78
CA GLU A 105 15.74 -8.35 -8.08
C GLU A 105 16.77 -7.30 -8.55
N LYS A 106 16.42 -6.02 -8.49
CA LYS A 106 17.28 -4.88 -8.84
C LYS A 106 17.13 -3.79 -7.78
N ASP A 107 18.18 -3.60 -7.00
CA ASP A 107 18.24 -2.55 -5.99
C ASP A 107 18.86 -1.26 -6.57
N TYR A 108 18.02 -0.26 -6.85
CA TYR A 108 18.44 1.08 -7.23
C TYR A 108 18.45 2.07 -6.05
N ILE A 109 18.20 1.61 -4.83
CA ILE A 109 18.27 2.44 -3.61
C ILE A 109 19.72 2.55 -3.18
N THR A 110 20.42 1.41 -3.08
CA THR A 110 21.86 1.36 -2.80
C THR A 110 22.67 1.71 -4.05
N ASN A 111 22.27 1.21 -5.23
CA ASN A 111 22.93 1.46 -6.51
C ASN A 111 22.15 2.48 -7.36
N SER A 112 22.07 3.71 -6.87
CA SER A 112 21.33 4.78 -7.56
C SER A 112 21.92 5.09 -8.94
N LYS A 113 21.06 5.36 -9.92
CA LYS A 113 21.50 5.80 -11.25
C LYS A 113 22.02 7.23 -11.20
N GLU A 114 22.91 7.58 -12.13
CA GLU A 114 23.39 8.97 -12.32
C GLU A 114 22.27 10.01 -12.47
N SER A 115 21.07 9.58 -12.89
CA SER A 115 19.91 10.47 -12.97
C SER A 115 19.34 10.86 -11.61
N GLY A 116 19.78 10.26 -10.50
CA GLY A 116 19.17 10.39 -9.17
C GLY A 116 18.02 9.40 -8.90
N TYR A 117 17.79 8.45 -9.81
CA TYR A 117 16.68 7.50 -9.70
C TYR A 117 16.93 6.47 -8.60
N LYS A 118 15.96 6.34 -7.68
CA LYS A 118 15.93 5.35 -6.60
C LYS A 118 14.61 4.57 -6.58
N SER A 119 14.69 3.25 -6.40
CA SER A 119 13.56 2.32 -6.32
C SER A 119 14.10 0.90 -6.06
N TYR A 120 13.33 0.03 -5.43
CA TYR A 120 13.60 -1.41 -5.44
C TYR A 120 12.69 -2.09 -6.46
N HIS A 121 13.23 -2.91 -7.37
CA HIS A 121 12.44 -3.64 -8.37
C HIS A 121 12.56 -5.14 -8.17
N MET A 122 11.42 -5.82 -8.15
CA MET A 122 11.34 -7.28 -8.17
C MET A 122 10.61 -7.71 -9.43
N ILE A 123 11.26 -8.53 -10.26
CA ILE A 123 10.58 -9.18 -11.37
C ILE A 123 10.14 -10.55 -10.91
N ILE A 124 8.86 -10.83 -11.05
CA ILE A 124 8.25 -12.08 -10.60
C ILE A 124 7.59 -12.81 -11.76
N TYR A 125 7.45 -14.12 -11.60
CA TYR A 125 6.45 -14.90 -12.29
C TYR A 125 5.21 -15.03 -11.40
N TYR A 126 4.05 -14.81 -11.98
CA TYR A 126 2.76 -14.93 -11.32
C TYR A 126 1.81 -15.76 -12.18
N GLU A 127 0.99 -16.59 -11.54
CA GLU A 127 0.10 -17.50 -12.23
C GLU A 127 -1.35 -17.04 -12.08
N VAL A 128 -2.03 -16.89 -13.22
CA VAL A 128 -3.45 -16.51 -13.27
C VAL A 128 -4.28 -17.62 -13.91
N HIS A 129 -5.51 -17.76 -13.41
CA HIS A 129 -6.50 -18.67 -13.95
C HIS A 129 -7.53 -17.87 -14.74
N THR A 130 -7.42 -17.92 -16.08
CA THR A 130 -8.33 -17.24 -17.00
C THR A 130 -9.37 -18.22 -17.56
N ALA A 131 -10.40 -17.70 -18.24
CA ALA A 131 -11.35 -18.55 -18.97
C ALA A 131 -10.70 -19.40 -20.08
N LEU A 132 -9.51 -19.01 -20.56
CA LEU A 132 -8.72 -19.74 -21.57
C LEU A 132 -7.75 -20.75 -20.92
N GLY A 133 -7.77 -20.88 -19.60
CA GLY A 133 -6.90 -21.74 -18.83
C GLY A 133 -5.88 -20.97 -17.99
N LYS A 134 -5.00 -21.76 -17.37
CA LYS A 134 -3.92 -21.30 -16.50
C LYS A 134 -2.80 -20.68 -17.33
N LYS A 135 -2.31 -19.51 -16.93
CA LYS A 135 -1.23 -18.80 -17.62
C LYS A 135 -0.24 -18.20 -16.61
N LYS A 136 1.05 -18.51 -16.81
CA LYS A 136 2.16 -17.92 -16.05
C LYS A 136 2.63 -16.66 -16.78
N ILE A 137 2.58 -15.51 -16.11
CA ILE A 137 2.96 -14.20 -16.66
C ILE A 137 4.12 -13.60 -15.87
N GLN A 138 4.78 -12.60 -16.45
CA GLN A 138 5.77 -11.78 -15.76
C GLN A 138 5.14 -10.48 -15.25
N ALA A 139 5.49 -10.09 -14.02
CA ALA A 139 5.09 -8.81 -13.45
C ALA A 139 6.29 -8.12 -12.78
N GLU A 140 6.30 -6.79 -12.85
CA GLU A 140 7.28 -5.95 -12.16
C GLU A 140 6.62 -5.33 -10.92
N ILE A 141 7.21 -5.58 -9.74
CA ILE A 141 6.86 -4.90 -8.50
C ILE A 141 7.91 -3.83 -8.21
N GLN A 142 7.49 -2.57 -8.13
CA GLN A 142 8.33 -1.43 -7.76
C GLN A 142 8.01 -1.00 -6.33
N ILE A 143 8.99 -1.02 -5.44
CA ILE A 143 8.85 -0.59 -4.05
C ILE A 143 9.60 0.73 -3.87
N ARG A 144 8.94 1.72 -3.27
CA ARG A 144 9.44 3.11 -3.16
C ARG A 144 8.92 3.81 -1.92
N THR A 145 9.63 4.83 -1.44
CA THR A 145 9.04 5.84 -0.57
C THR A 145 8.11 6.79 -1.33
N LEU A 146 7.32 7.59 -0.62
CA LEU A 146 6.53 8.68 -1.22
C LEU A 146 7.42 9.64 -2.02
N ALA A 147 8.55 10.04 -1.46
CA ALA A 147 9.49 10.97 -2.07
C ALA A 147 10.10 10.41 -3.37
N MET A 148 10.56 9.15 -3.34
CA MET A 148 11.05 8.45 -4.54
C MET A 148 9.98 8.35 -5.62
N ASN A 149 8.74 8.04 -5.26
CA ASN A 149 7.63 7.93 -6.20
C ASN A 149 7.27 9.27 -6.85
N PHE A 150 7.22 10.34 -6.05
CA PHE A 150 6.97 11.68 -6.57
C PHE A 150 8.02 12.07 -7.61
N TRP A 151 9.30 11.96 -7.25
CA TRP A 151 10.40 12.29 -8.14
C TRP A 151 10.38 11.46 -9.44
N ALA A 152 10.24 10.14 -9.32
CA ALA A 152 10.25 9.23 -10.47
C ALA A 152 9.06 9.46 -11.43
N THR A 153 7.91 9.89 -10.90
CA THR A 153 6.72 10.21 -11.71
C THR A 153 6.93 11.46 -12.55
N ILE A 154 7.55 12.50 -11.98
CA ILE A 154 7.92 13.73 -12.70
C ILE A 154 8.99 13.43 -13.75
N GLU A 155 10.04 12.72 -13.37
CA GLU A 155 11.13 12.37 -14.28
C GLU A 155 10.65 11.58 -15.50
N HIS A 156 9.78 10.58 -15.28
CA HIS A 156 9.20 9.79 -16.35
C HIS A 156 8.36 10.65 -17.31
N SER A 157 7.57 11.58 -16.76
CA SER A 157 6.74 12.50 -17.54
C SER A 157 7.58 13.43 -18.41
N LEU A 158 8.70 13.94 -17.88
CA LEU A 158 9.64 14.77 -18.62
C LEU A 158 10.39 13.96 -19.69
N LYS A 159 10.82 12.73 -19.39
CA LYS A 159 11.42 11.83 -20.39
C LYS A 159 10.49 11.58 -21.56
N TYR A 160 9.19 11.41 -21.29
CA TYR A 160 8.20 11.24 -22.34
C TYR A 160 8.05 12.52 -23.19
N LYS A 161 7.84 13.68 -22.56
CA LYS A 161 7.68 14.98 -23.24
C LYS A 161 8.88 15.31 -24.14
N TYR A 162 10.10 15.11 -23.64
CA TYR A 162 11.32 15.48 -24.36
C TYR A 162 11.89 14.34 -25.21
N LYS A 163 11.15 13.23 -25.41
CA LYS A 163 11.64 12.03 -26.13
C LYS A 163 13.03 11.59 -25.65
N ARG A 164 13.27 11.72 -24.33
CA ARG A 164 14.54 11.46 -23.61
C ARG A 164 15.68 12.45 -23.85
N ASN A 165 15.51 13.47 -24.67
CA ASN A 165 16.47 14.57 -24.84
C ASN A 165 16.12 15.73 -23.90
N ILE A 166 16.22 15.47 -22.59
CA ILE A 166 15.92 16.47 -21.56
C ILE A 166 17.01 17.57 -21.59
N PRO A 167 16.64 18.87 -21.67
CA PRO A 167 17.57 19.98 -21.57
C PRO A 167 18.46 19.93 -20.32
N ILE A 168 19.72 20.34 -20.44
CA ILE A 168 20.74 20.21 -19.38
C ILE A 168 20.29 20.87 -18.07
N ASN A 169 19.72 22.08 -18.15
CA ASN A 169 19.22 22.84 -17.01
C ASN A 169 18.06 22.13 -16.28
N ILE A 170 17.24 21.36 -17.00
CA ILE A 170 16.16 20.55 -16.41
C ILE A 170 16.74 19.29 -15.78
N LYS A 171 17.75 18.68 -16.42
CA LYS A 171 18.44 17.50 -15.88
C LYS A 171 19.12 17.82 -14.55
N GLU A 172 19.81 18.96 -14.45
CA GLU A 172 20.43 19.43 -13.20
C GLU A 172 19.40 19.64 -12.09
N ARG A 173 18.26 20.29 -12.40
CA ARG A 173 17.16 20.46 -11.45
C ARG A 173 16.57 19.12 -10.99
N LEU A 174 16.47 18.14 -11.88
CA LEU A 174 16.02 16.80 -11.52
C LEU A 174 16.99 16.13 -10.55
N ILE A 175 18.30 16.23 -10.80
CA ILE A 175 19.32 15.67 -9.89
C ILE A 175 19.21 16.31 -8.51
N GLN A 176 19.17 17.64 -8.44
CA GLN A 176 18.99 18.38 -7.17
C GLN A 176 17.70 18.00 -6.44
N ALA A 177 16.59 17.83 -7.16
CA ALA A 177 15.34 17.38 -6.57
C ALA A 177 15.43 15.94 -6.03
N ALA A 178 16.22 15.07 -6.67
CA ALA A 178 16.44 13.70 -6.21
C ALA A 178 17.26 13.68 -4.91
N GLU A 179 18.28 14.54 -4.82
CA GLU A 179 19.08 14.73 -3.59
C GLU A 179 18.23 15.28 -2.45
N ALA A 180 17.38 16.29 -2.73
CA ALA A 180 16.47 16.84 -1.73
C ALA A 180 15.45 15.79 -1.25
N ALA A 181 14.87 15.00 -2.16
CA ALA A 181 13.98 13.89 -1.83
C ALA A 181 14.68 12.85 -0.95
N HIS A 182 15.93 12.51 -1.28
CA HIS A 182 16.71 11.58 -0.49
C HIS A 182 17.03 12.11 0.92
N LYS A 183 17.38 13.39 1.03
CA LYS A 183 17.63 14.04 2.33
C LYS A 183 16.38 14.06 3.19
N LEU A 184 15.21 14.33 2.59
CA LEU A 184 13.93 14.25 3.30
C LEU A 184 13.71 12.85 3.88
N ASP A 185 13.86 11.81 3.06
CA ASP A 185 13.75 10.42 3.52
C ASP A 185 14.72 10.14 4.69
N GLN A 186 15.97 10.59 4.60
CA GLN A 186 16.98 10.41 5.67
C GLN A 186 16.62 11.12 6.98
N GLU A 187 16.11 12.36 6.93
CA GLU A 187 15.71 13.07 8.14
C GLU A 187 14.50 12.40 8.79
N MET A 188 13.53 11.93 8.00
CA MET A 188 12.36 11.20 8.52
C MET A 188 12.75 9.85 9.13
N SER A 189 13.72 9.14 8.55
CA SER A 189 14.27 7.90 9.13
C SER A 189 14.86 8.11 10.53
N LYS A 190 15.51 9.25 10.80
CA LYS A 190 16.11 9.53 12.13
C LYS A 190 15.07 9.66 13.24
N ILE A 191 13.88 10.15 12.90
CA ILE A 191 12.76 10.34 13.84
C ILE A 191 11.68 9.26 13.68
N ARG A 192 11.98 8.17 12.96
CA ARG A 192 11.03 7.09 12.64
C ARG A 192 10.39 6.50 13.89
N SER A 193 11.18 6.20 14.93
CA SER A 193 10.64 5.60 16.16
C SER A 193 9.60 6.51 16.83
N GLU A 194 9.89 7.81 16.93
CA GLU A 194 8.95 8.79 17.51
C GLU A 194 7.67 8.91 16.69
N ILE A 195 7.77 8.86 15.36
CA ILE A 195 6.62 8.88 14.46
C ILE A 195 5.75 7.63 14.67
N LEU A 196 6.38 6.45 14.71
CA LEU A 196 5.67 5.18 14.90
C LEU A 196 4.97 5.14 16.26
N ASP A 197 5.66 5.53 17.33
CA ASP A 197 5.08 5.58 18.68
C ASP A 197 3.85 6.52 18.74
N ALA A 198 3.94 7.68 18.07
CA ALA A 198 2.82 8.62 17.98
C ALA A 198 1.64 8.06 17.15
N GLN A 199 1.93 7.39 16.04
CA GLN A 199 0.92 6.75 15.19
C GLN A 199 0.21 5.60 15.93
N ASP A 200 0.97 4.73 16.58
CA ASP A 200 0.43 3.60 17.36
C ASP A 200 -0.43 4.11 18.53
N THR A 201 0.03 5.16 19.23
CA THR A 201 -0.74 5.80 20.31
C THR A 201 -2.06 6.37 19.79
N PHE A 202 -2.04 7.05 18.64
CA PHE A 202 -3.23 7.61 18.01
C PHE A 202 -4.21 6.52 17.55
N GLN A 203 -3.69 5.46 16.92
CA GLN A 203 -4.49 4.34 16.43
C GLN A 203 -5.14 3.59 17.59
N TYR A 204 -4.41 3.33 18.67
CA TYR A 204 -4.93 2.71 19.88
C TYR A 204 -6.03 3.57 20.52
N LYS A 205 -5.81 4.88 20.69
CA LYS A 205 -6.83 5.81 21.19
C LYS A 205 -8.09 5.79 20.33
N SER A 206 -7.93 5.79 19.00
CA SER A 206 -9.06 5.76 18.06
C SER A 206 -9.85 4.45 18.14
N SER A 207 -9.17 3.30 18.28
CA SER A 207 -9.82 2.00 18.46
C SER A 207 -10.65 1.97 19.73
N ILE A 208 -10.08 2.42 20.86
CA ILE A 208 -10.79 2.46 22.15
C ILE A 208 -12.04 3.33 22.07
N ILE A 209 -11.96 4.49 21.43
CA ILE A 209 -13.12 5.37 21.22
C ILE A 209 -14.20 4.69 20.39
N ALA A 210 -13.82 4.00 19.30
CA ALA A 210 -14.76 3.27 18.47
C ALA A 210 -15.45 2.13 19.24
N ASP A 211 -14.70 1.36 20.04
CA ASP A 211 -15.23 0.27 20.86
C ASP A 211 -16.20 0.79 21.92
N ILE A 212 -15.87 1.89 22.60
CA ILE A 212 -16.77 2.56 23.54
C ILE A 212 -18.07 2.97 22.87
N LEU A 213 -18.02 3.65 21.72
CA LEU A 213 -19.21 4.11 21.01
C LEU A 213 -20.08 2.95 20.53
N ASN A 214 -19.46 1.88 20.00
CA ASN A 214 -20.15 0.66 19.61
C ASN A 214 -20.86 0.00 20.81
N ASN A 215 -20.19 -0.09 21.96
CA ASN A 215 -20.78 -0.64 23.18
C ASN A 215 -21.94 0.20 23.69
N ILE A 216 -21.81 1.53 23.73
CA ILE A 216 -22.90 2.44 24.10
C ILE A 216 -24.10 2.24 23.17
N GLN A 217 -23.88 2.14 21.85
CA GLN A 217 -24.94 1.91 20.87
C GLN A 217 -25.62 0.53 21.06
N ASN A 218 -24.84 -0.50 21.40
CA ASN A 218 -25.38 -1.83 21.68
C ASN A 218 -26.23 -1.84 22.96
N ILE A 219 -25.74 -1.22 24.04
CA ILE A 219 -26.48 -1.07 25.29
C ILE A 219 -27.76 -0.26 25.05
N SER A 220 -27.72 0.80 24.25
CA SER A 220 -28.90 1.62 23.98
C SER A 220 -30.00 0.89 23.19
N LYS A 221 -29.64 -0.15 22.42
CA LYS A 221 -30.62 -0.99 21.71
C LYS A 221 -31.32 -1.99 22.62
N VAL A 222 -30.64 -2.45 23.67
CA VAL A 222 -31.13 -3.53 24.55
C VAL A 222 -31.73 -2.98 25.85
N SER A 223 -31.21 -1.86 26.36
CA SER A 223 -31.65 -1.27 27.62
C SER A 223 -32.90 -0.42 27.44
N SER A 224 -33.89 -0.65 28.30
CA SER A 224 -35.10 0.19 28.40
C SER A 224 -34.91 1.43 29.28
N ASN A 225 -33.73 1.60 29.90
CA ASN A 225 -33.44 2.66 30.85
C ASN A 225 -32.70 3.84 30.18
N SER A 226 -33.45 4.83 29.71
CA SER A 226 -32.91 6.02 29.05
C SER A 226 -31.96 6.85 29.94
N ASN A 227 -32.16 6.85 31.26
CA ASN A 227 -31.34 7.62 32.18
C ASN A 227 -29.95 7.01 32.36
N GLU A 228 -29.85 5.68 32.41
CA GLU A 228 -28.57 4.98 32.49
C GLU A 228 -27.72 5.21 31.24
N ILE A 229 -28.34 5.17 30.06
CA ILE A 229 -27.68 5.48 28.79
C ILE A 229 -27.18 6.93 28.77
N HIS A 230 -28.01 7.88 29.23
CA HIS A 230 -27.61 9.29 29.30
C HIS A 230 -26.40 9.51 30.20
N LEU A 231 -26.38 8.90 31.38
CA LEU A 231 -25.25 9.01 32.32
C LEU A 231 -23.95 8.43 31.73
N ILE A 232 -24.04 7.28 31.06
CA ILE A 232 -22.90 6.67 30.36
C ILE A 232 -22.38 7.59 29.26
N GLN A 233 -23.27 8.23 28.50
CA GLN A 233 -22.89 9.16 27.45
C GLN A 233 -22.21 10.42 28.03
N GLU A 234 -22.75 11.02 29.08
CA GLU A 234 -22.13 12.17 29.76
C GLU A 234 -20.75 11.83 30.34
N GLU A 235 -20.61 10.66 30.97
CA GLU A 235 -19.32 10.18 31.49
C GLU A 235 -18.31 10.03 30.33
N PHE A 236 -18.71 9.44 29.20
CA PHE A 236 -17.86 9.34 28.02
C PHE A 236 -17.42 10.70 27.48
N TYR A 237 -18.36 11.64 27.28
CA TYR A 237 -18.03 12.96 26.71
C TYR A 237 -17.04 13.72 27.61
N LYS A 238 -17.23 13.67 28.93
CA LYS A 238 -16.32 14.29 29.88
C LYS A 238 -14.91 13.69 29.77
N LEU A 239 -14.80 12.35 29.77
CA LEU A 239 -13.51 11.67 29.65
C LEU A 239 -12.82 11.92 28.30
N TRP A 240 -13.61 12.03 27.23
CA TRP A 240 -13.11 12.34 25.91
C TRP A 240 -12.54 13.77 25.82
N GLU A 241 -13.23 14.76 26.41
CA GLU A 241 -12.75 16.16 26.49
C GLU A 241 -11.49 16.30 27.35
N GLU A 242 -11.38 15.56 28.45
CA GLU A 242 -10.18 15.52 29.30
C GLU A 242 -8.95 14.95 28.56
N GLY A 243 -9.16 14.18 27.48
CA GLY A 243 -8.11 13.70 26.59
C GLY A 243 -7.22 12.58 27.16
N ASN A 244 -7.46 12.13 28.39
CA ASN A 244 -6.67 11.10 29.08
C ASN A 244 -7.02 9.69 28.58
N LEU A 245 -6.05 9.05 27.90
CA LEU A 245 -6.19 7.70 27.35
C LEU A 245 -6.40 6.62 28.43
N GLU A 246 -5.74 6.72 29.58
CA GLU A 246 -5.88 5.72 30.66
C GLU A 246 -7.31 5.67 31.18
N ASN A 247 -7.91 6.84 31.38
CA ASN A 247 -9.30 6.93 31.82
C ASN A 247 -10.27 6.35 30.78
N LEU A 248 -10.04 6.59 29.49
CA LEU A 248 -10.83 5.99 28.41
C LEU A 248 -10.70 4.46 28.38
N VAL A 249 -9.50 3.91 28.62
CA VAL A 249 -9.28 2.46 28.71
C VAL A 249 -10.02 1.87 29.92
N VAL A 250 -9.96 2.53 31.09
CA VAL A 250 -10.69 2.08 32.29
C VAL A 250 -12.21 2.12 32.04
N PHE A 251 -12.69 3.19 31.40
CA PHE A 251 -14.10 3.33 31.05
C PHE A 251 -14.58 2.29 30.02
N SER A 252 -13.77 1.99 29.01
CA SER A 252 -14.03 0.91 28.05
C SER A 252 -14.22 -0.44 28.75
N LYS A 253 -13.34 -0.81 29.68
CA LYS A 253 -13.47 -2.05 30.48
C LYS A 253 -14.73 -2.06 31.35
N LYS A 254 -15.08 -0.92 31.95
CA LYS A 254 -16.33 -0.76 32.74
C LYS A 254 -17.55 -0.98 31.84
N LEU A 255 -17.52 -0.42 30.63
CA LEU A 255 -18.57 -0.59 29.62
C LEU A 255 -18.71 -2.04 29.16
N ASP A 256 -17.62 -2.77 28.97
CA ASP A 256 -17.68 -4.19 28.63
C ASP A 256 -18.43 -4.98 29.70
N ILE A 257 -18.14 -4.73 30.99
CA ILE A 257 -18.85 -5.38 32.11
C ILE A 257 -20.36 -5.02 32.10
N ILE A 258 -20.69 -3.76 31.81
CA ILE A 258 -22.08 -3.30 31.71
C ILE A 258 -22.79 -3.98 30.52
N ALA A 259 -22.14 -4.02 29.35
CA ALA A 259 -22.64 -4.71 28.18
C ALA A 259 -22.84 -6.22 28.44
N GLU A 260 -21.94 -6.85 29.20
CA GLU A 260 -22.07 -8.23 29.64
C GLU A 260 -23.24 -8.43 30.61
N LYS A 261 -23.45 -7.50 31.55
CA LYS A 261 -24.59 -7.51 32.48
C LYS A 261 -25.92 -7.34 31.75
N HIS A 262 -25.95 -6.55 30.68
CA HIS A 262 -27.09 -6.40 29.79
C HIS A 262 -27.21 -7.52 28.74
N LYS A 263 -26.31 -8.54 28.70
CA LYS A 263 -26.37 -9.65 27.73
C LYS A 263 -27.80 -10.11 27.55
N VAL A 264 -28.32 -9.98 26.34
CA VAL A 264 -28.80 -11.11 25.53
C VAL A 264 -29.17 -12.30 26.43
N GLN A 265 -30.19 -12.11 27.26
CA GLN A 265 -30.83 -13.19 27.98
C GLN A 265 -31.63 -13.89 26.89
N CYS A 266 -31.04 -14.95 26.33
CA CYS A 266 -31.73 -15.97 25.55
C CYS A 266 -32.87 -15.45 24.64
N LEU A 267 -32.54 -14.91 23.47
CA LEU A 267 -33.35 -15.24 22.30
C LEU A 267 -32.61 -16.33 21.52
N ASN A 268 -32.68 -17.53 22.10
CA ASN A 268 -32.78 -18.73 21.29
C ASN A 268 -33.97 -18.53 20.34
N TYR A 269 -33.72 -18.43 19.04
CA TYR A 269 -34.32 -19.22 17.95
C TYR A 269 -33.71 -18.77 16.63
#